data_AF-A0A0U5GN77-F1
#
_entry.id   AF-A0A0U5GN77-F1
#
_cell.length_a   1.000
_cell.length_b   1.000
_cell.length_c   1.000
_cell.angle_alpha   90.00
_cell.angle_beta   90.00
_cell.angle_gamma   90.00
#
_symmetry.space_group_name_H-M   'P 1'
#
loop_
_entity.id
_entity.type
_entity.pdbx_description
1 polymer ?
#
loop_
_entity_poly.entity_id
_entity_poly.type
_entity_poly.pdbx_seq_one_letter_code
_entity_poly.pdbx_strand_id
1 'polypeptide(L)'
;MVRPPYHQISNNLRGHTHNISLPGLSPLFPSIHCTPTHEICQIVTGEGEINAAVTISALLFSTHFNLTTTYFLIAGIAGISPEHGTTGSVTFPRFAVQPALQHEIDIRELPGNISTGSIPQESTRPGVFPKTVYGMEFLSVKRG
;
A
#
# COMPACT_ATOMS: atom_id res chain seq x y z
N MET A 1 17.64 9.28 4.27
CA MET A 1 17.53 7.83 3.97
C MET A 1 17.71 7.68 2.46
N VAL A 2 18.81 7.08 2.01
CA VAL A 2 19.07 6.88 0.57
C VAL A 2 18.21 5.71 0.10
N ARG A 3 17.39 5.89 -0.94
CA ARG A 3 16.54 4.83 -1.51
C ARG A 3 17.48 3.77 -2.12
N PRO A 4 17.55 2.54 -1.59
CA PRO A 4 18.38 1.51 -2.21
C PRO A 4 17.86 1.21 -3.62
N PRO A 5 18.73 0.84 -4.57
CA PRO A 5 18.30 0.50 -5.92
C PRO A 5 17.35 -0.69 -5.88
N TYR A 6 16.19 -0.56 -6.55
CA TYR A 6 15.08 -1.53 -6.54
C TYR A 6 15.49 -2.97 -6.88
N HIS A 7 16.53 -3.16 -7.69
CA HIS A 7 17.09 -4.46 -8.06
C HIS A 7 17.71 -5.24 -6.87
N GLN A 8 18.01 -4.59 -5.76
CA GLN A 8 18.65 -5.22 -4.59
C GLN A 8 17.65 -5.84 -3.59
N ILE A 9 16.35 -5.51 -3.70
CA ILE A 9 15.32 -6.00 -2.77
C ILE A 9 14.92 -7.45 -3.10
N SER A 10 14.84 -7.82 -4.39
CA SER A 10 14.48 -9.18 -4.80
C SER A 10 15.64 -10.17 -4.74
N ASN A 11 16.86 -9.74 -5.07
CA ASN A 11 18.00 -10.63 -5.23
C ASN A 11 18.66 -11.10 -3.90
N ASN A 12 18.23 -10.58 -2.75
CA ASN A 12 18.80 -10.93 -1.44
C ASN A 12 17.91 -11.86 -0.59
N LEU A 13 16.83 -12.39 -1.17
CA LEU A 13 15.92 -13.30 -0.48
C LEU A 13 16.52 -14.70 -0.41
N ARG A 14 17.39 -14.91 0.57
CA ARG A 14 17.96 -16.23 0.86
C ARG A 14 16.82 -17.23 1.06
N GLY A 15 16.82 -18.27 0.24
CA GLY A 15 15.81 -19.33 0.29
C GLY A 15 14.64 -19.17 -0.68
N HIS A 16 14.56 -18.11 -1.48
CA HIS A 16 13.58 -17.99 -2.57
C HIS A 16 14.23 -18.31 -3.91
N THR A 17 14.09 -19.55 -4.37
CA THR A 17 14.79 -20.08 -5.55
C THR A 17 13.90 -20.21 -6.78
N HIS A 18 12.58 -20.11 -6.63
CA HIS A 18 11.64 -20.20 -7.75
C HIS A 18 11.13 -18.81 -8.14
N ASN A 19 11.31 -18.46 -9.41
CA ASN A 19 10.84 -17.20 -9.98
C ASN A 19 9.65 -17.48 -10.92
N ILE A 20 8.50 -16.90 -10.62
CA ILE A 20 7.28 -17.03 -11.42
C ILE A 20 6.94 -15.67 -11.99
N SER A 21 6.80 -15.57 -13.32
CA SER A 21 6.37 -14.35 -13.99
C SER A 21 4.91 -14.45 -14.38
N LEU A 22 4.13 -13.38 -14.13
CA LEU A 22 2.71 -13.30 -14.50
C LEU A 22 2.47 -12.09 -15.41
N PRO A 23 1.58 -12.19 -16.40
CA PRO A 23 1.05 -11.02 -17.09
C PRO A 23 0.36 -10.07 -16.11
N GLY A 24 0.62 -8.76 -16.24
CA GLY A 24 0.03 -7.72 -15.36
C GLY A 24 0.89 -7.32 -14.16
N LEU A 25 2.04 -7.97 -13.94
CA LEU A 25 3.04 -7.48 -12.99
C LEU A 25 3.74 -6.22 -13.51
N SER A 26 4.29 -5.44 -12.59
CA SER A 26 5.10 -4.26 -12.94
C SER A 26 6.28 -4.67 -13.84
N PRO A 27 6.56 -3.94 -14.94
CA PRO A 27 7.76 -4.18 -15.75
C PRO A 27 9.07 -4.04 -14.97
N LEU A 28 9.06 -3.26 -13.88
CA LEU A 28 10.21 -3.11 -12.98
C LEU A 28 10.36 -4.28 -12.00
N PHE A 29 9.27 -5.00 -11.74
CA PHE A 29 9.21 -6.14 -10.81
C PHE A 29 8.42 -7.31 -11.43
N PRO A 30 8.93 -7.90 -12.52
CA PRO A 30 8.15 -8.83 -13.35
C PRO A 30 8.11 -10.27 -12.79
N SER A 31 8.47 -10.47 -11.53
CA SER A 31 8.67 -11.80 -10.95
C SER A 31 8.22 -11.88 -9.49
N ILE A 32 7.62 -13.02 -9.17
CA ILE A 32 7.27 -13.47 -7.83
C ILE A 32 8.35 -14.48 -7.41
N HIS A 33 8.89 -14.29 -6.21
CA HIS A 33 9.98 -15.09 -5.67
C HIS A 33 9.45 -16.02 -4.58
N CYS A 34 9.46 -17.33 -4.81
CA CYS A 34 8.93 -18.33 -3.89
C CYS A 34 10.03 -19.22 -3.33
N THR A 35 9.80 -19.75 -2.13
CA THR A 35 10.63 -20.81 -1.54
C THR A 35 10.56 -22.10 -2.37
N PRO A 36 11.51 -23.04 -2.20
CA PRO A 36 11.44 -24.36 -2.85
C PRO A 36 10.11 -25.09 -2.62
N THR A 37 9.52 -24.94 -1.44
CA THR A 37 8.24 -25.56 -1.06
C THR A 37 7.01 -24.82 -1.59
N HIS A 38 7.18 -23.61 -2.15
CA HIS A 38 6.09 -22.70 -2.56
C HIS A 38 5.16 -22.24 -1.43
N GLU A 39 5.51 -22.49 -0.17
CA GLU A 39 4.71 -22.07 0.99
C GLU A 39 4.82 -20.57 1.29
N ILE A 40 5.95 -19.96 0.91
CA ILE A 40 6.19 -18.53 1.10
C ILE A 40 6.61 -17.93 -0.24
N CYS A 41 5.84 -16.94 -0.69
CA CYS A 41 6.11 -16.18 -1.90
C CYS A 41 6.17 -14.69 -1.59
N GLN A 42 7.17 -14.02 -2.14
CA GLN A 42 7.29 -12.56 -2.13
C GLN A 42 6.98 -12.02 -3.51
N ILE A 43 6.16 -10.97 -3.54
CA ILE A 43 5.88 -10.17 -4.72
C ILE A 43 6.17 -8.70 -4.38
N VAL A 44 6.76 -7.96 -5.32
CA VAL A 44 6.95 -6.51 -5.18
C VAL A 44 5.88 -5.81 -6.00
N THR A 45 5.02 -5.05 -5.33
CA THR A 45 3.92 -4.31 -5.97
C THR A 45 4.36 -3.04 -6.68
N GLY A 46 5.53 -2.50 -6.33
CA GLY A 46 5.93 -1.15 -6.68
C GLY A 46 5.26 -0.09 -5.79
N GLU A 47 5.65 1.17 -6.00
CA GLU A 47 5.10 2.33 -5.28
C GLU A 47 3.77 2.77 -5.87
N GLY A 48 2.85 3.20 -5.01
CA GLY A 48 1.55 3.73 -5.38
C GLY A 48 0.42 2.70 -5.39
N GLU A 49 -0.77 3.16 -5.03
CA GLU A 49 -1.97 2.32 -4.84
C GLU A 49 -2.39 1.60 -6.12
N ILE A 50 -2.30 2.27 -7.29
CA ILE A 50 -2.65 1.69 -8.59
C ILE A 50 -1.73 0.51 -8.92
N ASN A 51 -0.42 0.65 -8.71
CA ASN A 51 0.54 -0.43 -8.96
C ASN A 51 0.27 -1.63 -8.04
N ALA A 52 -0.03 -1.38 -6.76
CA ALA A 52 -0.42 -2.42 -5.82
C ALA A 52 -1.72 -3.12 -6.20
N ALA A 53 -2.76 -2.37 -6.55
CA ALA A 53 -4.06 -2.91 -6.94
C ALA A 53 -3.95 -3.78 -8.20
N VAL A 54 -3.28 -3.30 -9.24
CA VAL A 54 -3.10 -4.06 -10.51
C VAL A 54 -2.25 -5.31 -10.27
N THR A 55 -1.15 -5.20 -9.53
CA THR A 55 -0.25 -6.34 -9.25
C THR A 55 -0.96 -7.45 -8.45
N ILE A 56 -1.69 -7.09 -7.40
CA ILE A 56 -2.43 -8.08 -6.59
C ILE A 56 -3.62 -8.63 -7.37
N SER A 57 -4.29 -7.83 -8.20
CA SER A 57 -5.36 -8.35 -9.07
C SER A 57 -4.83 -9.39 -10.05
N ALA A 58 -3.68 -9.12 -10.69
CA ALA A 58 -3.02 -10.07 -11.58
C ALA A 58 -2.67 -11.39 -10.86
N LEU A 59 -2.22 -11.30 -9.60
CA LEU A 59 -1.97 -12.48 -8.77
C LEU A 59 -3.26 -13.25 -8.44
N LEU A 60 -4.33 -12.55 -8.04
CA LEU A 60 -5.61 -13.16 -7.64
C LEU A 60 -6.32 -13.88 -8.80
N PHE A 61 -6.22 -13.34 -10.02
CA PHE A 61 -6.83 -13.94 -11.22
C PHE A 61 -5.92 -14.95 -11.92
N SER A 62 -4.70 -15.16 -11.42
CA SER A 62 -3.77 -16.13 -11.98
C SER A 62 -4.19 -17.55 -11.67
N THR A 63 -4.14 -18.43 -12.67
CA THR A 63 -4.34 -19.87 -12.48
C THR A 63 -3.12 -20.58 -11.89
N HIS A 64 -2.00 -19.87 -11.74
CA HIS A 64 -0.77 -20.42 -11.18
C HIS A 64 -0.80 -20.58 -9.64
N PHE A 65 -1.72 -19.89 -8.95
CA PHE A 65 -1.77 -19.86 -7.49
C PHE A 65 -3.18 -20.23 -6.99
N ASN A 66 -3.24 -21.10 -5.98
CA ASN A 66 -4.47 -21.32 -5.21
C ASN A 66 -4.37 -20.54 -3.89
N LEU A 67 -5.07 -19.41 -3.81
CA LEU A 67 -4.99 -18.46 -2.70
C LEU A 67 -6.11 -18.63 -1.66
N THR A 68 -6.92 -19.70 -1.78
CA THR A 68 -8.09 -19.93 -0.91
C THR A 68 -7.74 -20.12 0.56
N THR A 69 -6.55 -20.66 0.84
CA THR A 69 -6.00 -20.82 2.19
C THR A 69 -4.65 -20.11 2.29
N THR A 70 -4.62 -18.82 1.98
CA THR A 70 -3.39 -18.01 2.01
C THR A 70 -3.56 -16.78 2.90
N TYR A 71 -2.50 -16.42 3.61
CA TYR A 71 -2.41 -15.17 4.34
C TYR A 71 -1.54 -14.18 3.56
N PHE A 72 -1.99 -12.93 3.46
CA PHE A 72 -1.19 -11.84 2.90
C PHE A 72 -0.56 -11.02 4.02
N LEU A 73 0.76 -10.86 3.95
CA LEU A 73 1.51 -9.93 4.80
C LEU A 73 2.08 -8.82 3.93
N ILE A 74 1.64 -7.58 4.18
CA ILE A 74 2.13 -6.41 3.46
C ILE A 74 3.25 -5.78 4.28
N ALA A 75 4.46 -5.76 3.73
CA ALA A 75 5.62 -5.13 4.33
C ALA A 75 6.04 -3.91 3.50
N GLY A 76 6.31 -2.81 4.18
CA GLY A 76 6.71 -1.56 3.54
C GLY A 76 7.28 -0.57 4.56
N ILE A 77 7.68 0.60 4.05
CA ILE A 77 8.12 1.72 4.88
C ILE A 77 7.05 2.81 4.87
N ALA A 78 6.87 3.49 5.99
CA ALA A 78 5.89 4.56 6.14
C ALA A 78 6.45 5.66 7.06
N GLY A 79 5.86 6.86 6.96
CA GLY A 79 6.06 7.93 7.94
C GLY A 79 5.21 7.66 9.19
N ILE A 80 5.69 8.11 10.35
CA ILE A 80 4.97 8.05 11.62
C ILE A 80 5.07 9.40 12.32
N SER A 81 4.01 9.80 13.04
CA SER A 81 4.08 10.96 13.94
C SER A 81 5.18 10.73 14.97
N PRO A 82 6.10 11.69 15.18
CA PRO A 82 7.16 11.58 16.19
C PRO A 82 6.62 11.37 17.62
N GLU A 83 5.38 11.79 17.90
CA GLU A 83 4.72 11.57 19.19
C GLU A 83 4.32 10.11 19.42
N HIS A 84 4.26 9.29 18.36
CA HIS A 84 3.82 7.90 18.41
C HIS A 84 4.90 6.88 18.06
N GLY A 85 6.06 7.31 17.57
CA GLY A 85 7.20 6.42 17.35
C GLY A 85 8.41 7.12 16.74
N THR A 86 9.56 6.44 16.79
CA THR A 86 10.82 6.92 16.25
C THR A 86 11.17 6.21 14.93
N THR A 87 12.17 6.72 14.21
CA THR A 87 12.72 6.04 13.03
C THR A 87 13.14 4.60 13.37
N GLY A 88 12.77 3.65 12.50
CA GLY A 88 13.03 2.22 12.70
C GLY A 88 11.97 1.47 13.52
N SER A 89 10.93 2.17 13.99
CA SER A 89 9.79 1.52 14.66
C SER A 89 9.02 0.62 13.68
N VAL A 90 8.47 -0.48 14.19
CA VAL A 90 7.60 -1.39 13.45
C VAL A 90 6.20 -1.32 14.05
N THR A 91 5.20 -1.10 13.21
CA THR A 91 3.80 -0.95 13.64
C THR A 91 2.87 -1.87 12.84
N PHE A 92 1.83 -2.37 13.50
CA PHE A 92 0.77 -3.16 12.87
C PHE A 92 -0.53 -2.35 12.88
N PRO A 93 -0.92 -1.74 11.75
CA PRO A 93 -2.14 -0.95 11.69
C PRO A 93 -3.38 -1.85 11.77
N ARG A 94 -4.38 -1.41 12.55
CA ARG A 94 -5.70 -2.06 12.59
C ARG A 94 -6.61 -1.57 11.46
N PHE A 95 -6.33 -0.37 10.95
CA PHE A 95 -7.11 0.31 9.94
C PHE A 95 -6.16 0.92 8.91
N ALA A 96 -6.56 0.87 7.65
CA ALA A 96 -5.97 1.65 6.57
C ALA A 96 -6.98 2.72 6.16
N VAL A 97 -6.50 3.96 6.00
CA VAL A 97 -7.32 5.11 5.58
C VAL A 97 -6.70 5.67 4.32
N GLN A 98 -7.50 5.83 3.27
CA GLN A 98 -7.07 6.37 1.98
C GLN A 98 -7.72 7.73 1.76
N PRO A 99 -7.01 8.84 2.01
CA PRO A 99 -7.55 10.19 1.83
C PRO A 99 -7.42 10.70 0.39
N ALA A 100 -7.09 9.84 -0.59
CA ALA A 100 -6.83 10.26 -1.97
C ALA A 100 -8.02 10.98 -2.63
N LEU A 101 -9.24 10.78 -2.14
CA LEU A 101 -10.45 11.49 -2.54
C LEU A 101 -10.68 12.74 -1.68
N GLN A 102 -9.70 13.63 -1.62
CA GLN A 102 -9.84 14.94 -0.98
C GLN A 102 -9.34 16.05 -1.91
N HIS A 103 -9.95 17.22 -1.79
CA HIS A 103 -9.45 18.42 -2.43
C HIS A 103 -8.35 19.01 -1.56
N GLU A 104 -7.22 19.34 -2.18
CA GLU A 104 -6.14 20.08 -1.54
C GLU A 104 -6.10 21.49 -2.13
N ILE A 105 -6.25 22.48 -1.27
CA ILE A 105 -6.09 23.90 -1.59
C ILE A 105 -4.68 24.32 -1.16
N ASP A 106 -3.99 25.07 -2.02
CA ASP A 106 -2.69 25.65 -1.68
C ASP A 106 -2.81 26.53 -0.42
N ILE A 107 -1.90 26.33 0.54
CA ILE A 107 -1.94 27.01 1.83
C ILE A 107 -1.90 28.54 1.70
N ARG A 108 -1.35 29.08 0.60
CA ARG A 108 -1.24 30.51 0.30
C ARG A 108 -2.57 31.11 -0.18
N GLU A 109 -3.46 30.27 -0.69
CA GLU A 109 -4.79 30.65 -1.17
C GLU A 109 -5.87 30.40 -0.13
N LEU A 110 -5.50 29.95 1.08
CA LEU A 110 -6.46 29.72 2.14
C LEU A 110 -7.06 31.05 2.62
N PRO A 111 -8.39 31.20 2.62
CA PRO A 111 -9.04 32.26 3.38
C PRO A 111 -8.66 32.13 4.86
N GLY A 112 -8.44 33.27 5.53
CA GLY A 112 -7.90 33.31 6.90
C GLY A 112 -8.76 32.66 8.00
N ASN A 113 -9.90 32.05 7.64
CA ASN A 113 -10.81 31.35 8.54
C ASN A 113 -10.63 29.82 8.57
N ILE A 114 -9.74 29.25 7.74
CA ILE A 114 -9.47 27.81 7.69
C ILE A 114 -7.99 27.49 7.94
N SER A 115 -7.76 26.46 8.76
CA SER A 115 -6.43 26.08 9.25
C SER A 115 -5.73 25.02 8.39
N THR A 116 -6.43 24.41 7.44
CA THR A 116 -5.89 23.39 6.52
C THR A 116 -6.56 23.49 5.15
N GLY A 117 -5.80 23.15 4.10
CA GLY A 117 -6.27 23.09 2.71
C GLY A 117 -6.89 21.77 2.32
N SER A 118 -6.80 20.75 3.17
CA SER A 118 -7.43 19.45 2.93
C SER A 118 -8.93 19.52 3.22
N ILE A 119 -9.75 19.42 2.18
CA ILE A 119 -11.21 19.35 2.26
C ILE A 119 -11.65 17.98 1.74
N PRO A 120 -12.28 17.14 2.59
CA PRO A 120 -12.84 15.88 2.14
C PRO A 120 -13.79 16.09 0.96
N GLN A 121 -13.75 15.21 -0.04
CA GLN A 121 -14.69 15.27 -1.15
C GLN A 121 -16.15 15.21 -0.63
N GLU A 122 -17.05 15.97 -1.26
CA GLU A 122 -18.43 16.19 -0.80
C GLU A 122 -18.58 16.91 0.56
N SER A 123 -17.51 17.55 1.05
CA SER A 123 -17.56 18.53 2.14
C SER A 123 -17.30 19.95 1.62
N THR A 124 -17.83 20.95 2.32
CA THR A 124 -17.64 22.37 2.01
C THR A 124 -16.62 23.06 2.92
N ARG A 125 -16.08 22.35 3.92
CA ARG A 125 -15.15 22.89 4.90
C ARG A 125 -14.29 21.79 5.55
N PRO A 126 -13.07 22.11 6.00
CA PRO A 126 -12.23 21.18 6.72
C PRO A 126 -12.87 20.65 8.00
N GLY A 127 -12.48 19.45 8.42
CA GLY A 127 -12.90 18.84 9.70
C GLY A 127 -14.35 18.35 9.74
N VAL A 128 -15.10 18.44 8.64
CA VAL A 128 -16.44 17.86 8.52
C VAL A 128 -16.32 16.48 7.87
N PHE A 129 -16.96 15.49 8.50
CA PHE A 129 -17.04 14.14 7.96
C PHE A 129 -17.78 14.17 6.61
N PRO A 130 -17.24 13.53 5.56
CA PRO A 130 -17.85 13.58 4.23
C PRO A 130 -19.26 12.96 4.27
N LYS A 131 -20.19 13.57 3.52
CA LYS A 131 -21.58 13.08 3.46
C LYS A 131 -21.70 11.73 2.75
N THR A 132 -20.73 11.42 1.89
CA THR A 132 -20.68 10.20 1.10
C THR A 132 -19.33 9.53 1.31
N VAL A 133 -19.35 8.22 1.55
CA VAL A 133 -18.17 7.36 1.65
C VAL A 133 -18.24 6.40 0.46
N TYR A 134 -17.26 6.46 -0.44
CA TYR A 134 -17.19 5.64 -1.66
C TYR A 134 -16.69 4.21 -1.38
N GLY A 135 -16.31 3.91 -0.13
CA GLY A 135 -15.94 2.58 0.33
C GLY A 135 -14.45 2.26 0.22
N MET A 136 -13.63 3.23 -0.21
CA MET A 136 -12.17 3.13 -0.31
C MET A 136 -11.47 3.87 0.84
N GLU A 137 -12.17 4.78 1.51
CA GLU A 137 -11.60 5.74 2.45
C GLU A 137 -11.19 5.09 3.77
N PHE A 138 -11.87 4.02 4.19
CA PHE A 138 -11.62 3.33 5.46
C PHE A 138 -11.73 1.82 5.29
N LEU A 139 -10.63 1.12 5.53
CA LEU A 139 -10.57 -0.34 5.53
C LEU A 139 -10.11 -0.84 6.90
N SER A 140 -10.93 -1.66 7.56
CA SER A 140 -10.53 -2.37 8.77
C SER A 140 -9.90 -3.71 8.44
N VAL A 141 -8.72 -3.99 8.97
CA VAL A 141 -8.13 -5.33 8.91
C VAL A 141 -8.77 -6.16 10.01
N LYS A 142 -9.66 -7.09 9.64
CA LYS A 142 -10.23 -8.04 10.60
C LYS A 142 -9.14 -9.01 11.05
N ARG A 143 -8.94 -9.16 12.37
CA ARG A 143 -8.22 -10.31 12.92
C ARG A 143 -9.12 -11.53 12.71
N GLY A 144 -8.60 -12.53 12.00
CA GLY A 144 -9.17 -13.87 11.95
C GLY A 144 -9.02 -14.59 13.29
#